data_AF-A0AAD9JUA7-F1
#
_entry.id   AF-A0AAD9JUA7-F1
#
_cell.length_a   1.000
_cell.length_b   1.000
_cell.length_c   1.000
_cell.angle_alpha   90.00
_cell.angle_beta   90.00
_cell.angle_gamma   90.00
#
_symmetry.space_group_name_H-M   'P 1'
#
loop_
_entity.id
_entity.type
_entity.pdbx_description
1 polymer ?
#
loop_
_entity_poly.entity_id
_entity_poly.type
_entity_poly.pdbx_seq_one_letter_code
_entity_poly.pdbx_strand_id
1 'polypeptide(L)'
;MLFVNKWAYPSRTFRHLLLPEPNRSTGFDGRYNILCDHTMYSESEMKQLMPQDTFYLTNLRHPFTHVKSYINYCDIFTKLNISKKKDLRNPKQHDRNHRTRNIMAKFFGLNRNVSDLAAGDALIKQIDANFHLVLTMECIDESIVLMKRRL
;
A
#
# COMPACT_ATOMS: atom_id res chain seq x y z
N MET A 1 -19.41 -5.59 23.89
CA MET A 1 -19.06 -5.49 22.45
C MET A 1 -18.39 -6.80 22.05
N LEU A 2 -19.09 -7.65 21.29
CA LEU A 2 -18.58 -8.95 20.85
C LEU A 2 -17.66 -8.72 19.64
N PHE A 3 -16.35 -8.93 19.79
CA PHE A 3 -15.39 -8.91 18.71
C PHE A 3 -15.50 -10.21 17.91
N VAL A 4 -16.12 -10.17 16.73
CA VAL A 4 -16.06 -11.29 15.76
C VAL A 4 -14.99 -10.95 14.73
N ASN A 5 -13.82 -11.57 14.91
CA ASN A 5 -12.59 -11.37 14.15
C ASN A 5 -12.75 -11.66 12.64
N LYS A 6 -13.18 -10.66 11.84
CA LYS A 6 -13.05 -10.70 10.38
C LYS A 6 -11.78 -9.97 9.94
N TRP A 7 -10.78 -10.74 9.58
CA TRP A 7 -9.48 -10.29 9.09
C TRP A 7 -9.35 -10.70 7.63
N ALA A 8 -9.10 -9.77 6.73
CA ALA A 8 -8.47 -10.10 5.46
C ALA A 8 -6.95 -10.03 5.67
N TYR A 9 -6.22 -11.05 5.25
CA TYR A 9 -4.75 -11.07 5.22
C TYR A 9 -4.32 -11.59 3.85
N PRO A 10 -3.25 -11.04 3.25
CA PRO A 10 -2.85 -11.40 1.88
C PRO A 10 -2.58 -12.90 1.70
N SER A 11 -3.23 -13.52 0.71
CA SER A 11 -2.89 -14.88 0.25
C SER A 11 -1.74 -14.85 -0.78
N ARG A 12 -1.05 -15.97 -1.02
CA ARG A 12 0.26 -16.04 -1.73
C ARG A 12 0.27 -15.66 -3.23
N THR A 13 -0.84 -15.27 -3.85
CA THR A 13 -0.94 -15.11 -5.32
C THR A 13 -1.19 -13.66 -5.74
N PHE A 14 -0.41 -13.06 -6.64
CA PHE A 14 -0.54 -11.63 -7.05
C PHE A 14 -1.87 -11.22 -7.76
N ARG A 15 -2.99 -11.93 -7.59
CA ARG A 15 -4.33 -11.57 -8.11
C ARG A 15 -5.02 -10.45 -7.29
N HIS A 16 -4.29 -9.82 -6.36
CA HIS A 16 -4.80 -9.18 -5.13
C HIS A 16 -4.82 -7.65 -5.09
N LEU A 17 -4.68 -6.95 -6.21
CA LEU A 17 -4.79 -5.48 -6.16
C LEU A 17 -6.24 -4.98 -6.07
N LEU A 18 -7.20 -5.89 -6.23
CA LEU A 18 -8.62 -5.66 -6.04
C LEU A 18 -8.96 -5.89 -4.57
N LEU A 19 -9.88 -5.09 -4.04
CA LEU A 19 -10.35 -5.26 -2.67
C LEU A 19 -11.09 -6.59 -2.49
N PRO A 20 -11.05 -7.18 -1.29
CA PRO A 20 -11.76 -8.41 -1.01
C PRO A 20 -13.28 -8.17 -1.06
N GLU A 21 -14.00 -9.15 -1.61
CA GLU A 21 -15.47 -9.11 -1.68
C GLU A 21 -16.07 -9.18 -0.26
N PRO A 22 -17.08 -8.35 0.05
CA PRO A 22 -17.74 -8.37 1.34
C PRO A 22 -18.48 -9.70 1.53
N ASN A 23 -18.20 -10.41 2.62
CA ASN A 23 -18.88 -11.67 2.90
C ASN A 23 -20.30 -11.42 3.42
N ARG A 24 -21.28 -11.41 2.50
CA ARG A 24 -22.71 -11.18 2.74
C ARG A 24 -23.44 -12.36 3.42
N SER A 25 -22.78 -13.50 3.61
CA SER A 25 -23.44 -14.74 4.09
C SER A 25 -23.60 -14.85 5.60
N THR A 26 -23.00 -13.95 6.39
CA THR A 26 -22.92 -14.09 7.86
C THR A 26 -23.69 -12.98 8.59
N GLY A 27 -25.00 -12.78 8.39
CA GLY A 27 -25.93 -12.06 9.30
C GLY A 27 -25.62 -10.62 9.81
N PHE A 28 -24.46 -10.06 9.52
CA PHE A 28 -23.98 -8.71 9.79
C PHE A 28 -24.10 -7.89 8.49
N ASP A 29 -23.95 -6.57 8.56
CA ASP A 29 -24.05 -5.65 7.40
C ASP A 29 -23.02 -5.90 6.27
N GLY A 30 -22.20 -6.94 6.40
CA GLY A 30 -21.23 -7.38 5.39
C GLY A 30 -19.88 -6.68 5.48
N ARG A 31 -19.68 -5.76 6.44
CA ARG A 31 -18.46 -4.96 6.58
C ARG A 31 -17.37 -5.62 7.43
N TYR A 32 -16.14 -5.13 7.30
CA TYR A 32 -15.00 -5.57 8.11
C TYR A 32 -14.81 -4.70 9.36
N ASN A 33 -14.26 -5.29 10.44
CA ASN A 33 -13.80 -4.54 11.60
C ASN A 33 -12.35 -4.04 11.42
N ILE A 34 -11.51 -4.86 10.76
CA ILE A 34 -10.13 -4.51 10.40
C ILE A 34 -9.89 -5.08 8.99
N LEU A 35 -9.48 -4.21 8.07
CA LEU A 35 -9.10 -4.58 6.71
C LEU A 35 -7.62 -4.23 6.48
N CYS A 36 -6.78 -5.25 6.29
CA CYS A 36 -5.35 -5.09 6.06
C CYS A 36 -4.91 -6.02 4.91
N ASP A 37 -4.83 -5.48 3.70
CA ASP A 37 -4.51 -6.29 2.52
C ASP A 37 -3.67 -5.51 1.50
N HIS A 38 -2.98 -6.23 0.61
CA HIS A 38 -2.13 -5.67 -0.44
C HIS A 38 -2.93 -5.18 -1.65
N THR A 39 -3.83 -4.22 -1.41
CA THR A 39 -4.79 -3.71 -2.38
C THR A 39 -4.47 -2.27 -2.80
N MET A 40 -4.94 -1.83 -3.97
CA MET A 40 -4.87 -0.41 -4.31
C MET A 40 -5.98 0.32 -3.57
N TYR A 41 -5.63 1.39 -2.87
CA TYR A 41 -6.58 2.21 -2.13
C TYR A 41 -7.56 2.89 -3.08
N SER A 42 -8.84 2.72 -2.77
CA SER A 42 -9.96 3.40 -3.41
C SER A 42 -10.92 3.86 -2.31
N GLU A 43 -11.07 5.17 -2.14
CA GLU A 43 -11.93 5.73 -1.09
C GLU A 43 -13.38 5.26 -1.22
N SER A 44 -13.89 5.21 -2.46
CA SER A 44 -15.28 4.83 -2.74
C SER A 44 -15.53 3.37 -2.37
N GLU A 45 -14.59 2.47 -2.67
CA GLU A 45 -14.72 1.05 -2.34
C GLU A 45 -14.52 0.82 -0.84
N MET A 46 -13.57 1.52 -0.20
CA MET A 46 -13.36 1.44 1.25
C MET A 46 -14.62 1.84 2.03
N LYS A 47 -15.32 2.91 1.60
CA LYS A 47 -16.61 3.33 2.19
C LYS A 47 -17.73 2.30 2.06
N GLN A 48 -17.64 1.37 1.11
CA GLN A 48 -18.59 0.26 0.96
C GLN A 48 -18.22 -0.92 1.87
N LEU A 49 -16.93 -1.19 2.05
CA LEU A 49 -16.43 -2.33 2.82
C LEU A 49 -16.30 -2.08 4.32
N MET A 50 -16.18 -0.81 4.72
CA MET A 50 -15.88 -0.40 6.09
C MET A 50 -17.00 0.47 6.68
N PRO A 51 -17.27 0.42 8.00
CA PRO A 51 -18.21 1.32 8.67
C PRO A 51 -17.86 2.81 8.50
N GLN A 52 -18.82 3.72 8.72
CA GLN A 52 -18.59 5.17 8.53
C GLN A 52 -17.56 5.75 9.52
N ASP A 53 -17.45 5.18 10.71
CA ASP A 53 -16.54 5.57 11.79
C ASP A 53 -15.15 4.89 11.70
N THR A 54 -14.80 4.37 10.51
CA THR A 54 -13.54 3.64 10.31
C THR A 54 -12.32 4.54 10.44
N PHE A 55 -11.38 4.13 11.28
CA PHE A 55 -10.07 4.75 11.39
C PHE A 55 -9.11 4.22 10.31
N TYR A 56 -8.94 4.98 9.23
CA TYR A 56 -7.91 4.71 8.20
C TYR A 56 -6.51 5.09 8.66
N LEU A 57 -5.58 4.13 8.59
CA LEU A 57 -4.15 4.35 8.76
C LEU A 57 -3.36 3.68 7.64
N THR A 58 -2.18 4.21 7.35
CA THR A 58 -1.24 3.63 6.36
C THR A 58 0.20 3.83 6.81
N ASN A 59 1.15 3.24 6.10
CA ASN A 59 2.57 3.48 6.32
C ASN A 59 3.28 3.91 5.02
N LEU A 60 4.24 4.80 5.17
CA LEU A 60 5.16 5.21 4.11
C LEU A 60 6.60 4.87 4.50
N ARG A 61 7.45 4.77 3.49
CA ARG A 61 8.88 4.54 3.65
C ARG A 61 9.65 5.42 2.69
N HIS A 62 10.84 5.84 3.08
CA HIS A 62 11.73 6.61 2.22
C HIS A 62 11.88 5.92 0.85
N PRO A 63 11.59 6.62 -0.27
CA PRO A 63 11.38 5.97 -1.57
C PRO A 63 12.53 5.05 -2.01
N PHE A 64 13.78 5.48 -1.78
CA PHE A 64 14.95 4.70 -2.16
C PHE A 64 15.13 3.41 -1.36
N THR A 65 14.90 3.46 -0.03
CA THR A 65 15.05 2.28 0.82
C THR A 65 13.92 1.29 0.56
N HIS A 66 12.71 1.80 0.28
CA HIS A 66 11.57 1.01 -0.16
C HIS A 66 11.85 0.26 -1.46
N VAL A 67 12.32 0.94 -2.52
CA VAL A 67 12.63 0.29 -3.81
C VAL A 67 13.71 -0.78 -3.66
N LYS A 68 14.77 -0.52 -2.89
CA LYS A 68 15.79 -1.54 -2.58
C LYS A 68 15.19 -2.77 -1.92
N SER A 69 14.35 -2.57 -0.91
CA SER A 69 13.66 -3.65 -0.21
C SER A 69 12.81 -4.48 -1.17
N TYR A 70 12.02 -3.81 -2.03
CA TYR A 70 11.16 -4.48 -3.00
C TYR A 70 11.94 -5.27 -4.05
N ILE A 71 13.04 -4.70 -4.59
CA ILE A 71 13.91 -5.38 -5.55
C ILE A 71 14.46 -6.68 -4.97
N ASN A 72 14.90 -6.66 -3.71
CA ASN A 72 15.41 -7.85 -3.02
C ASN A 72 14.29 -8.85 -2.74
N TYR A 73 13.16 -8.40 -2.20
CA TYR A 73 12.04 -9.27 -1.83
C TYR A 73 11.44 -10.00 -3.05
N CYS A 74 11.25 -9.29 -4.16
CA CYS A 74 10.71 -9.86 -5.39
C CYS A 74 11.76 -10.52 -6.28
N ASP A 75 13.02 -10.57 -5.86
CA ASP A 75 14.15 -11.10 -6.62
C ASP A 75 14.23 -10.55 -8.06
N ILE A 76 14.07 -9.22 -8.17
CA ILE A 76 13.91 -8.53 -9.47
C ILE A 76 15.16 -8.65 -10.33
N PHE A 77 16.36 -8.62 -9.73
CA PHE A 77 17.62 -8.76 -10.46
C PHE A 77 17.71 -10.09 -11.19
N THR A 78 17.38 -11.20 -10.52
CA THR A 78 17.35 -12.53 -11.13
C THR A 78 16.28 -12.61 -12.22
N LYS A 79 15.07 -12.11 -11.94
CA LYS A 79 13.95 -12.11 -12.92
C LYS A 79 14.20 -11.26 -14.16
N LEU A 80 15.12 -10.30 -14.09
CA LEU A 80 15.51 -9.44 -15.21
C LEU A 80 16.86 -9.82 -15.82
N ASN A 81 17.52 -10.85 -15.29
CA ASN A 81 18.88 -11.25 -15.67
C ASN A 81 19.89 -10.08 -15.60
N ILE A 82 19.81 -9.31 -14.52
CA ILE A 82 20.68 -8.15 -14.26
C ILE A 82 21.61 -8.50 -13.10
N SER A 83 22.92 -8.33 -13.30
CA SER A 83 23.88 -8.43 -12.20
C SER A 83 23.64 -7.34 -11.16
N LYS A 84 23.65 -7.71 -9.86
CA LYS A 84 23.48 -6.80 -8.72
C LYS A 84 24.48 -5.63 -8.71
N LYS A 85 25.60 -5.75 -9.45
CA LYS A 85 26.65 -4.73 -9.57
C LYS A 85 26.44 -3.76 -10.75
N LYS A 86 25.39 -3.91 -11.57
CA LYS A 86 25.12 -3.00 -12.69
C LYS A 86 24.63 -1.65 -12.20
N ASP A 87 25.00 -0.64 -12.97
CA ASP A 87 24.63 0.74 -12.73
C ASP A 87 23.12 0.96 -12.90
N LEU A 88 22.45 1.33 -11.81
CA LEU A 88 21.02 1.63 -11.80
C LEU A 88 20.72 3.06 -12.30
N ARG A 89 21.73 3.82 -12.76
CA ARG A 89 21.55 5.18 -13.30
C ARG A 89 20.62 5.24 -14.52
N ASN A 90 20.49 4.16 -15.30
CA ASN A 90 19.53 4.06 -16.40
C ASN A 90 18.49 2.94 -16.18
N PRO A 91 17.50 3.14 -15.30
CA PRO A 91 16.53 2.10 -14.97
C PRO A 91 15.67 1.70 -16.17
N LYS A 92 15.44 2.59 -17.15
CA LYS A 92 14.66 2.28 -18.36
C LYS A 92 15.31 1.20 -19.24
N GLN A 93 16.64 1.14 -19.25
CA GLN A 93 17.39 0.12 -20.00
C GLN A 93 17.16 -1.29 -19.46
N HIS A 94 16.83 -1.38 -18.17
CA HIS A 94 16.83 -2.61 -17.38
C HIS A 94 15.43 -3.04 -16.94
N ASP A 95 14.52 -2.08 -16.74
CA ASP A 95 13.16 -2.28 -16.26
C ASP A 95 12.14 -1.73 -17.26
N ARG A 96 12.03 -2.41 -18.42
CA ARG A 96 11.12 -2.03 -19.51
C ARG A 96 9.63 -2.06 -19.12
N ASN A 97 9.28 -2.84 -18.09
CA ASN A 97 7.90 -2.97 -17.60
C ASN A 97 7.64 -2.09 -16.37
N HIS A 98 8.55 -1.16 -16.06
CA HIS A 98 8.45 -0.24 -14.93
C HIS A 98 8.16 -0.94 -13.59
N ARG A 99 8.66 -2.17 -13.39
CA ARG A 99 8.46 -3.03 -12.20
C ARG A 99 8.95 -2.40 -10.90
N THR A 100 9.81 -1.41 -10.95
CA THR A 100 10.39 -0.72 -9.79
C THR A 100 9.92 0.72 -9.62
N ARG A 101 9.33 1.31 -10.67
CA ARG A 101 8.89 2.72 -10.65
C ARG A 101 7.62 2.88 -9.82
N ASN A 102 7.62 3.90 -8.96
CA ASN A 102 6.45 4.38 -8.21
C ASN A 102 5.63 3.26 -7.53
N ILE A 103 6.29 2.21 -7.03
CA ILE A 103 5.58 1.04 -6.45
C ILE A 103 4.73 1.45 -5.26
N MET A 104 5.27 2.26 -4.36
CA MET A 104 4.54 2.74 -3.18
C MET A 104 3.32 3.58 -3.60
N ALA A 105 3.54 4.56 -4.50
CA ALA A 105 2.48 5.42 -5.00
C ALA A 105 1.36 4.67 -5.75
N LYS A 106 1.68 3.54 -6.39
CA LYS A 106 0.70 2.65 -7.03
C LYS A 106 -0.39 2.18 -6.06
N PHE A 107 -0.01 1.85 -4.82
CA PHE A 107 -0.97 1.40 -3.80
C PHE A 107 -1.93 2.50 -3.36
N PHE A 108 -1.66 3.76 -3.71
CA PHE A 108 -2.56 4.88 -3.46
C PHE A 108 -3.28 5.36 -4.73
N GLY A 109 -3.24 4.57 -5.81
CA GLY A 109 -3.95 4.86 -7.06
C GLY A 109 -3.15 5.63 -8.11
N LEU A 110 -1.90 6.03 -7.82
CA LEU A 110 -1.09 6.74 -8.81
C LEU A 110 -0.55 5.79 -9.89
N ASN A 111 -0.75 6.15 -11.15
CA ASN A 111 -0.14 5.42 -12.26
C ASN A 111 1.39 5.50 -12.17
N ARG A 112 2.04 4.34 -12.25
CA ARG A 112 3.48 4.18 -12.08
C ARG A 112 4.31 4.96 -13.09
N ASN A 113 3.76 5.22 -14.27
CA ASN A 113 4.47 5.87 -15.36
C ASN A 113 4.50 7.39 -15.22
N VAL A 114 3.73 7.96 -14.29
CA VAL A 114 3.72 9.40 -14.02
C VAL A 114 5.10 9.84 -13.52
N SER A 115 5.59 10.95 -14.07
CA SER A 115 6.85 11.59 -13.68
C SER A 115 6.68 13.04 -13.26
N ASP A 116 5.45 13.55 -13.30
CA ASP A 116 5.13 14.92 -12.93
C ASP A 116 5.13 15.09 -11.41
N LEU A 117 5.74 16.17 -10.94
CA LEU A 117 5.76 16.54 -9.52
C LEU A 117 4.37 16.94 -9.03
N ALA A 118 3.57 17.61 -9.86
CA ALA A 118 2.23 18.03 -9.44
C ALA A 118 1.31 16.84 -9.14
N ALA A 119 1.48 15.72 -9.84
CA ALA A 119 0.79 14.48 -9.52
C ALA A 119 1.26 13.86 -8.19
N GLY A 120 2.53 14.03 -7.83
CA GLY A 120 3.05 13.66 -6.52
C GLY A 120 2.44 14.51 -5.40
N ASP A 121 2.36 15.83 -5.59
CA ASP A 121 1.75 16.75 -4.63
C ASP A 121 0.26 16.48 -4.45
N ALA A 122 -0.45 16.20 -5.55
CA ALA A 122 -1.85 15.79 -5.51
C ALA A 122 -2.04 14.50 -4.71
N LEU A 123 -1.16 13.52 -4.90
CA LEU A 123 -1.19 12.27 -4.14
C LEU A 123 -0.96 12.52 -2.63
N ILE A 124 -0.02 13.38 -2.27
CA ILE A 124 0.24 13.72 -0.86
C ILE A 124 -1.02 14.34 -0.23
N LYS A 125 -1.67 15.28 -0.93
CA LYS A 125 -2.94 15.88 -0.47
C LYS A 125 -4.05 14.86 -0.32
N GLN A 126 -4.16 13.88 -1.23
CA GLN A 126 -5.13 12.80 -1.12
C GLN A 126 -4.87 11.93 0.11
N ILE A 127 -3.61 11.59 0.39
CA ILE A 127 -3.25 10.80 1.57
C ILE A 127 -3.58 11.57 2.85
N ASP A 128 -3.23 12.86 2.92
CA ASP A 128 -3.51 13.73 4.06
C ASP A 128 -5.01 13.89 4.34
N ALA A 129 -5.83 13.98 3.29
CA ALA A 129 -7.28 14.10 3.42
C ALA A 129 -7.97 12.80 3.84
N ASN A 130 -7.43 11.63 3.46
CA ASN A 130 -8.14 10.37 3.53
C ASN A 130 -7.67 9.43 4.65
N PHE A 131 -6.48 9.66 5.22
CA PHE A 131 -5.92 8.83 6.28
C PHE A 131 -5.79 9.63 7.57
N HIS A 132 -6.29 9.07 8.67
CA HIS A 132 -6.21 9.70 10.00
C HIS A 132 -4.80 9.66 10.59
N LEU A 133 -3.98 8.70 10.14
CA LEU A 133 -2.62 8.52 10.59
C LEU A 133 -1.75 7.90 9.49
N VAL A 134 -0.60 8.51 9.23
CA VAL A 134 0.44 8.00 8.33
C VAL A 134 1.67 7.67 9.16
N LEU A 135 2.00 6.38 9.25
CA LEU A 135 3.20 5.89 9.91
C LEU A 135 4.41 6.04 8.98
N THR A 136 5.59 6.28 9.53
CA THR A 136 6.83 6.28 8.74
C THR A 136 7.72 5.13 9.19
N MET A 137 8.22 4.36 8.23
CA MET A 137 9.06 3.20 8.54
C MET A 137 10.42 3.58 9.11
N GLU A 138 10.86 4.82 8.90
CA GLU A 138 12.09 5.38 9.45
C GLU A 138 12.00 5.65 10.96
N CYS A 139 10.78 5.85 11.48
CA CYS A 139 10.50 6.12 12.89
C CYS A 139 9.40 5.17 13.38
N ILE A 140 9.56 3.86 13.15
CA ILE A 140 8.49 2.89 13.35
C ILE A 140 8.09 2.76 14.83
N ASP A 141 9.06 2.86 15.74
CA ASP A 141 8.82 2.75 17.18
C ASP A 141 7.95 3.91 17.66
N GLU A 142 8.29 5.14 17.28
CA GLU A 142 7.51 6.34 17.57
C GLU A 142 6.14 6.30 16.87
N SER A 143 6.10 5.83 15.62
CA SER A 143 4.88 5.69 14.84
C SER A 143 3.88 4.74 15.52
N ILE A 144 4.34 3.61 16.06
CA ILE A 144 3.50 2.66 16.80
C ILE A 144 3.04 3.25 18.14
N VAL A 145 3.91 3.97 18.86
CA VAL A 145 3.52 4.68 20.09
C VAL A 145 2.45 5.73 19.79
N LEU A 146 2.59 6.49 18.70
CA LEU A 146 1.59 7.46 18.26
C LEU A 146 0.28 6.77 17.89
N MET A 147 0.33 5.65 17.16
CA MET A 147 -0.84 4.85 16.82
C MET A 147 -1.60 4.40 18.06
N LYS A 148 -0.90 3.87 19.08
CA LYS A 148 -1.50 3.48 20.36
C LYS A 148 -2.18 4.65 21.10
N ARG A 149 -1.73 5.89 20.91
CA ARG A 149 -2.32 7.08 21.54
C ARG A 149 -3.52 7.63 20.76
N ARG A 150 -3.72 7.19 19.53
CA ARG A 150 -4.77 7.69 18.61
C ARG A 150 -5.91 6.70 18.42
N LEU A 151 -5.66 5.41 18.66
CA LEU A 151 -6.64 4.32 18.75
C LEU A 151 -7.01 4.07 20.21
#